data_AF-A0A6P5GC91-F1
#
_entry.id   AF-A0A6P5GC91-F1
#
_cell.length_a   1.000
_cell.length_b   1.000
_cell.length_c   1.000
_cell.angle_alpha   90.00
_cell.angle_beta   90.00
_cell.angle_gamma   90.00
#
_symmetry.space_group_name_H-M   'P 1'
#
loop_
_entity.id
_entity.type
_entity.pdbx_description
1 polymer ?
#
loop_
_entity_poly.entity_id
_entity_poly.type
_entity_poly.pdbx_seq_one_letter_code
_entity_poly.pdbx_strand_id
1 'polypeptide(L)'
;MPSFPYAFSLLHTRTETPKVTNRCGRCNNKLDFGEEYICCTDCSEPYIMDKASKLGYCKSGAQLAMQLKPQETFKWVSGPWMKCSAPCDGGVRYRDVACFGSTAGTSVKQYPVDDARCSLKDMPPRQEACNLQRCVDFSISESTNYEKRGVSGWFIALIVLLGLVAVGGIAFAGYTYYKRRTSTSSGFVYIMMEGYS
;
A
#
# COMPACT_ATOMS: atom_id res chain seq x y z
N MET A 1 -15.27 25.57 -73.90
CA MET A 1 -14.40 26.41 -73.04
C MET A 1 -15.06 27.78 -72.89
N PRO A 2 -15.22 28.35 -71.68
CA PRO A 2 -15.03 27.77 -70.35
C PRO A 2 -16.34 27.59 -69.57
N SER A 3 -16.29 26.58 -68.70
CA SER A 3 -17.24 26.20 -67.66
C SER A 3 -17.03 27.05 -66.41
N PHE A 4 -18.09 27.66 -65.87
CA PHE A 4 -18.08 28.27 -64.54
C PHE A 4 -18.70 27.32 -63.51
N PRO A 5 -17.93 26.77 -62.55
CA PRO A 5 -18.52 26.09 -61.41
C PRO A 5 -18.83 27.13 -60.32
N TYR A 6 -20.11 27.43 -60.12
CA TYR A 6 -20.56 28.05 -58.87
C TYR A 6 -20.55 26.99 -57.77
N ALA A 7 -19.37 26.73 -57.21
CA ALA A 7 -19.27 26.07 -55.92
C ALA A 7 -19.63 27.12 -54.86
N PHE A 8 -20.83 27.00 -54.29
CA PHE A 8 -21.17 27.66 -53.04
C PHE A 8 -20.18 27.14 -51.98
N SER A 9 -19.15 27.93 -51.70
CA SER A 9 -18.33 27.75 -50.52
C SER A 9 -19.24 27.92 -49.31
N LEU A 10 -19.74 26.80 -48.77
CA LEU A 10 -20.26 26.72 -47.42
C LEU A 10 -19.08 27.06 -46.50
N LEU A 11 -18.86 28.36 -46.28
CA LEU A 11 -18.15 28.87 -45.12
C LEU A 11 -18.91 28.31 -43.93
N HIS A 12 -18.45 27.15 -43.44
CA HIS A 12 -18.65 26.78 -42.06
C HIS A 12 -18.07 27.94 -41.28
N THR A 13 -18.94 28.84 -40.82
CA THR A 13 -18.61 29.72 -39.72
C THR A 13 -18.19 28.77 -38.62
N ARG A 14 -16.88 28.63 -38.45
CA ARG A 14 -16.29 28.00 -37.29
C ARG A 14 -16.90 28.76 -36.14
N THR A 15 -17.91 28.19 -35.50
CA THR A 15 -18.37 28.64 -34.20
C THR A 15 -17.17 28.40 -33.31
N GLU A 16 -16.25 29.36 -33.26
CA GLU A 16 -15.28 29.42 -32.19
C GLU A 16 -16.13 29.38 -30.94
N THR A 17 -16.08 28.23 -30.24
CA THR A 17 -16.66 28.12 -28.92
C THR A 17 -16.19 29.34 -28.16
N PRO A 18 -17.10 30.24 -27.72
CA PRO A 18 -16.70 31.52 -27.16
C PRO A 18 -15.71 31.24 -26.05
N LYS A 19 -14.48 31.75 -26.20
CA LYS A 19 -13.44 31.59 -25.19
C LYS A 19 -14.04 32.12 -23.89
N VAL A 20 -14.21 31.25 -22.89
CA VAL A 20 -14.61 31.65 -21.55
C VAL A 20 -13.53 32.62 -21.05
N THR A 21 -13.83 33.92 -21.05
CA THR A 21 -12.85 34.93 -20.64
C THR A 21 -13.12 35.33 -19.19
N ASN A 22 -12.14 35.21 -18.30
CA ASN A 22 -12.32 35.69 -16.92
C ASN A 22 -12.22 37.24 -16.80
N ARG A 23 -12.77 37.98 -17.77
CA ARG A 23 -12.67 39.45 -17.86
C ARG A 23 -13.44 40.16 -16.75
N CYS A 24 -14.63 39.68 -16.42
CA CYS A 24 -15.39 40.27 -15.32
C CYS A 24 -14.90 39.80 -13.96
N GLY A 25 -14.38 38.56 -13.83
CA GLY A 25 -13.95 38.04 -12.52
C GLY A 25 -12.82 38.83 -11.88
N ARG A 26 -11.98 39.52 -12.66
CA ARG A 26 -10.93 40.44 -12.17
C ARG A 26 -11.44 41.81 -11.70
N CYS A 27 -12.69 42.16 -11.98
CA CYS A 27 -13.27 43.42 -11.52
C CYS A 27 -13.92 43.24 -10.14
N ASN A 28 -13.73 44.21 -9.24
CA ASN A 28 -14.37 44.23 -7.93
C ASN A 28 -15.85 44.66 -8.01
N ASN A 29 -16.16 45.62 -8.89
CA ASN A 29 -17.52 46.15 -9.09
C ASN A 29 -18.38 45.29 -10.05
N LYS A 30 -18.06 44.00 -10.20
CA LYS A 30 -18.88 43.09 -11.03
C LYS A 30 -20.21 42.82 -10.34
N LEU A 31 -21.29 42.75 -11.11
CA LEU A 31 -22.61 42.36 -10.63
C LEU A 31 -22.85 40.88 -10.89
N ASP A 32 -23.39 40.20 -9.89
CA ASP A 32 -23.71 38.77 -9.93
C ASP A 32 -25.19 38.57 -10.33
N PHE A 33 -25.41 37.94 -11.48
CA PHE A 33 -26.73 37.57 -12.01
C PHE A 33 -26.90 36.04 -12.07
N GLY A 34 -26.46 35.33 -11.03
CA GLY A 34 -26.64 33.88 -10.90
C GLY A 34 -25.61 33.10 -11.69
N GLU A 35 -25.83 32.89 -12.99
CA GLU A 35 -24.92 32.15 -13.89
C GLU A 35 -23.96 33.06 -14.66
N GLU A 36 -24.10 34.38 -14.51
CA GLU A 36 -23.36 35.38 -15.28
C GLU A 36 -22.86 36.51 -14.38
N TYR A 37 -21.75 37.11 -14.80
CA TYR A 37 -21.26 38.40 -14.30
C TYR A 37 -21.50 39.50 -15.34
N ILE A 38 -21.96 40.65 -14.86
CA ILE A 38 -22.00 41.89 -15.63
C ILE A 38 -20.94 42.84 -15.08
N CYS A 39 -20.11 43.39 -15.96
CA CYS A 39 -19.09 44.35 -15.58
C CYS A 39 -18.82 45.36 -16.69
N CYS A 40 -18.18 46.47 -16.37
CA CYS A 40 -17.61 47.36 -17.38
C CYS A 40 -16.23 46.87 -17.81
N THR A 41 -15.88 47.04 -19.09
CA THR A 41 -14.59 46.56 -19.64
C THR A 41 -13.37 47.23 -18.99
N ASP A 42 -13.55 48.42 -18.43
CA ASP A 42 -12.57 49.19 -17.65
C ASP A 42 -12.68 48.95 -16.13
N CYS A 43 -13.51 48.00 -15.68
CA CYS A 43 -13.84 47.73 -14.28
C CYS A 43 -14.47 48.90 -13.50
N SER A 44 -14.99 49.93 -14.19
CA SER A 44 -15.86 50.93 -13.58
C SER A 44 -17.19 50.30 -13.11
N GLU A 45 -17.93 51.03 -12.28
CA GLU A 45 -19.20 50.54 -11.74
C GLU A 45 -20.29 50.49 -12.83
N PRO A 46 -20.88 49.32 -13.10
CA PRO A 46 -21.96 49.18 -14.08
C PRO A 46 -23.29 49.66 -13.49
N TYR A 47 -24.10 50.33 -14.31
CA TYR A 47 -25.45 50.74 -13.97
C TYR A 47 -26.47 49.90 -14.74
N ILE A 48 -27.34 49.18 -14.02
CA ILE A 48 -28.39 48.32 -14.61
C ILE A 48 -29.72 49.06 -14.59
N MET A 49 -30.30 49.23 -15.76
CA MET A 49 -31.59 49.88 -15.97
C MET A 49 -32.75 48.90 -15.84
N ASP A 50 -32.60 47.70 -16.39
CA ASP A 50 -33.58 46.63 -16.26
C ASP A 50 -32.88 45.32 -15.87
N LYS A 51 -33.28 44.78 -14.71
CA LYS A 51 -32.75 43.51 -14.19
C LYS A 51 -33.22 42.31 -15.00
N ALA A 52 -34.42 42.37 -15.59
CA ALA A 52 -34.97 41.27 -16.37
C ALA A 52 -34.27 41.13 -17.72
N SER A 53 -34.11 42.26 -18.43
CA SER A 53 -33.43 42.29 -19.73
C SER A 53 -31.90 42.43 -19.63
N LYS A 54 -31.34 42.49 -18.41
CA LYS A 54 -29.90 42.69 -18.13
C LYS A 54 -29.30 43.89 -18.89
N LEU A 55 -30.14 44.90 -19.14
CA LEU A 55 -29.78 46.08 -19.92
C LEU A 55 -29.15 47.13 -18.99
N GLY A 56 -28.04 47.71 -19.41
CA GLY A 56 -27.31 48.69 -18.60
C GLY A 56 -26.23 49.41 -19.37
N TYR A 57 -25.46 50.24 -18.68
CA TYR A 57 -24.34 50.99 -19.25
C TYR A 57 -23.29 51.31 -18.17
N CYS A 58 -22.12 51.75 -18.61
CA CYS A 58 -21.04 52.20 -17.75
C CYS A 58 -20.96 53.72 -17.75
N LYS A 59 -20.93 54.36 -16.58
CA LYS A 59 -20.85 55.83 -16.49
C LYS A 59 -19.56 56.41 -17.08
N SER A 60 -18.50 55.61 -17.14
CA SER A 60 -17.23 55.97 -17.78
C SER A 60 -17.31 56.03 -19.32
N GLY A 61 -18.43 55.57 -19.92
CA GLY A 61 -18.54 55.38 -21.37
C GLY A 61 -17.92 54.07 -21.86
N ALA A 62 -17.37 53.23 -20.97
CA ALA A 62 -16.90 51.90 -21.32
C ALA A 62 -18.04 50.97 -21.76
N GLN A 63 -17.69 49.91 -22.47
CA GLN A 63 -18.67 48.90 -22.89
C GLN A 63 -19.07 48.04 -21.70
N LEU A 64 -20.37 47.75 -21.62
CA LEU A 64 -20.90 46.75 -20.70
C LEU A 64 -20.56 45.36 -21.26
N ALA A 65 -19.92 44.53 -20.46
CA ALA A 65 -19.59 43.15 -20.79
C ALA A 65 -20.42 42.19 -19.93
N MET A 66 -20.98 41.18 -20.60
CA MET A 66 -21.62 40.04 -19.96
C MET A 66 -20.73 38.81 -20.14
N GLN A 67 -20.48 38.09 -19.05
CA GLN A 67 -19.61 36.92 -19.03
C GLN A 67 -20.33 35.80 -18.27
N LEU A 68 -20.41 34.59 -18.83
CA LEU A 68 -20.80 33.43 -18.04
C LEU A 68 -19.80 33.22 -16.91
N LYS A 69 -20.31 32.84 -15.73
CA LYS A 69 -19.45 32.43 -14.63
C LYS A 69 -18.61 31.23 -15.07
N PRO A 70 -17.33 31.19 -14.70
CA PRO A 70 -16.53 30.00 -14.90
C PRO A 70 -17.21 28.80 -14.22
N GLN A 71 -17.38 27.71 -14.95
CA GLN A 71 -17.93 26.48 -14.38
C GLN A 71 -16.94 25.91 -13.38
N GLU A 72 -17.35 25.81 -12.11
CA GLU A 72 -16.59 25.11 -11.08
C GLU A 72 -17.05 23.66 -10.98
N THR A 73 -16.09 22.76 -10.84
CA THR A 73 -16.33 21.33 -10.62
C THR A 73 -15.62 20.92 -9.34
N PHE A 74 -16.28 20.13 -8.50
CA PHE A 74 -15.74 19.66 -7.23
C PHE A 74 -15.60 18.15 -7.28
N LYS A 75 -14.44 17.65 -6.87
CA LYS A 75 -14.18 16.20 -6.80
C LYS A 75 -13.33 15.85 -5.61
N TRP A 76 -13.58 14.67 -5.06
CA TRP A 76 -12.73 14.07 -4.05
C TRP A 76 -11.40 13.66 -4.65
N VAL A 77 -10.33 13.95 -3.92
CA VAL A 77 -8.98 13.47 -4.23
C VAL A 77 -8.48 12.72 -3.00
N SER A 78 -8.05 11.48 -3.21
CA SER A 78 -7.46 10.64 -2.17
C SER A 78 -5.96 10.53 -2.36
N GLY A 79 -5.20 10.70 -1.28
CA GLY A 79 -3.78 10.40 -1.23
C GLY A 79 -3.48 8.89 -1.22
N PRO A 80 -2.20 8.53 -1.20
CA PRO A 80 -1.79 7.14 -1.04
C PRO A 80 -2.18 6.60 0.35
N TRP A 81 -2.34 5.28 0.45
CA TRP A 81 -2.50 4.62 1.73
C TRP A 81 -1.22 4.72 2.56
N MET A 82 -1.37 5.04 3.84
CA MET A 82 -0.32 4.90 4.84
C MET A 82 0.00 3.41 5.08
N LYS A 83 1.08 3.16 5.81
CA LYS A 83 1.45 1.80 6.23
C LYS A 83 0.31 1.20 7.08
N CYS A 84 0.12 -0.11 6.94
CA CYS A 84 -0.81 -0.85 7.78
C CYS A 84 -0.34 -0.85 9.24
N SER A 85 -1.29 -0.78 10.18
CA SER A 85 -0.99 -0.80 11.62
C SER A 85 -0.34 -2.10 12.10
N ALA A 86 -0.63 -3.21 11.42
CA ALA A 86 -0.10 -4.53 11.74
C ALA A 86 0.47 -5.19 10.48
N PRO A 87 1.58 -5.95 10.55
CA PRO A 87 2.16 -6.65 9.41
C PRO A 87 1.41 -7.95 9.03
N CYS A 88 0.65 -8.53 9.97
CA CYS A 88 -0.16 -9.73 9.84
C CYS A 88 -1.27 -9.73 10.91
N ASP A 89 -2.15 -10.72 10.89
CA ASP A 89 -3.33 -10.90 11.76
C ASP A 89 -4.39 -9.78 11.68
N GLY A 90 -4.34 -8.99 10.60
CA GLY A 90 -5.25 -7.89 10.37
C GLY A 90 -4.82 -6.59 11.05
N GLY A 91 -4.93 -5.50 10.30
CA GLY A 91 -4.73 -4.15 10.77
C GLY A 91 -5.60 -3.16 10.01
N VAL A 92 -5.40 -1.87 10.27
CA VAL A 92 -6.08 -0.77 9.60
C VAL A 92 -5.01 0.13 8.98
N ARG A 93 -5.29 0.62 7.77
CA ARG A 93 -4.51 1.68 7.13
C ARG A 93 -5.39 2.89 6.86
N TYR A 94 -4.78 4.06 6.90
CA TYR A 94 -5.44 5.35 6.73
C TYR A 94 -4.92 6.04 5.47
N ARG A 95 -5.70 6.96 4.90
CA ARG A 95 -5.26 7.87 3.84
C ARG A 95 -5.93 9.23 3.95
N ASP A 96 -5.28 10.23 3.39
CA ASP A 96 -5.86 11.56 3.27
C ASP A 96 -6.91 11.59 2.15
N VAL A 97 -8.03 12.25 2.41
CA VAL A 97 -9.12 12.47 1.46
C VAL A 97 -9.61 13.90 1.64
N ALA A 98 -9.52 14.70 0.58
CA ALA A 98 -9.90 16.11 0.59
C ALA A 98 -10.68 16.48 -0.68
N CYS A 99 -11.57 17.47 -0.56
CA CYS A 99 -12.32 18.00 -1.67
C CYS A 99 -11.51 19.06 -2.42
N PHE A 100 -11.45 18.96 -3.75
CA PHE A 100 -10.79 19.93 -4.61
C PHE A 100 -11.76 20.52 -5.63
N GLY A 101 -11.72 21.84 -5.76
CA GLY A 101 -12.36 22.58 -6.83
C GLY A 101 -11.47 22.70 -8.05
N SER A 102 -12.07 22.79 -9.23
CA SER A 102 -11.41 23.12 -10.50
C SER A 102 -12.32 24.04 -11.29
N THR A 103 -11.76 25.13 -11.80
CA THR A 103 -12.49 26.13 -12.56
C THR A 103 -12.16 25.98 -14.05
N ALA A 104 -13.20 25.87 -14.89
CA ALA A 104 -13.02 25.77 -16.35
C ALA A 104 -12.41 27.06 -16.92
N GLY A 105 -11.44 26.92 -17.83
CA GLY A 105 -10.83 28.06 -18.53
C GLY A 105 -9.77 28.83 -17.76
N THR A 106 -9.38 28.37 -16.56
CA THR A 106 -8.24 28.90 -15.80
C THR A 106 -7.02 27.98 -15.85
N SER A 107 -5.83 28.55 -15.69
CA SER A 107 -4.57 27.80 -15.60
C SER A 107 -4.42 27.04 -14.28
N VAL A 108 -5.18 27.42 -13.24
CA VAL A 108 -5.23 26.71 -11.96
C VAL A 108 -5.97 25.40 -12.17
N LYS A 109 -5.24 24.28 -12.09
CA LYS A 109 -5.80 22.96 -12.33
C LYS A 109 -6.74 22.50 -11.21
N GLN A 110 -6.37 22.72 -9.95
CA GLN A 110 -7.15 22.33 -8.76
C GLN A 110 -6.78 23.20 -7.55
N TYR A 111 -7.73 23.43 -6.65
CA TYR A 111 -7.51 24.13 -5.36
C TYR A 111 -8.32 23.44 -4.24
N PRO A 112 -7.82 23.44 -3.00
CA PRO A 112 -8.54 22.83 -1.88
C PRO A 112 -9.81 23.65 -1.57
N VAL A 113 -10.89 22.96 -1.23
CA VAL A 113 -12.16 23.56 -0.81
C VAL A 113 -12.73 22.79 0.38
N ASP A 114 -13.77 23.34 0.98
CA ASP A 114 -14.51 22.67 2.05
C ASP A 114 -15.14 21.35 1.57
N ASP A 115 -15.09 20.32 2.43
CA ASP A 115 -15.64 18.99 2.18
C ASP A 115 -17.12 19.03 1.75
N ALA A 116 -17.90 20.01 2.22
CA ALA A 116 -19.30 20.20 1.86
C ALA A 116 -19.54 20.56 0.38
N ARG A 117 -18.50 20.97 -0.35
CA ARG A 117 -18.59 21.24 -1.80
C ARG A 117 -18.59 19.97 -2.64
N CYS A 118 -18.06 18.88 -2.11
CA CYS A 118 -18.09 17.59 -2.77
C CYS A 118 -19.31 16.78 -2.32
N SER A 119 -19.83 15.94 -3.22
CA SER A 119 -20.88 14.98 -2.89
C SER A 119 -20.36 13.93 -1.92
N LEU A 120 -20.98 13.81 -0.74
CA LEU A 120 -20.62 12.82 0.27
C LEU A 120 -20.81 11.37 -0.23
N LYS A 121 -21.67 11.14 -1.23
CA LYS A 121 -21.87 9.81 -1.83
C LYS A 121 -20.64 9.30 -2.57
N ASP A 122 -19.85 10.22 -3.11
CA ASP A 122 -18.66 9.91 -3.90
C ASP A 122 -17.38 9.95 -3.05
N MET A 123 -17.51 10.12 -1.72
CA MET A 123 -16.39 10.24 -0.80
C MET A 123 -15.63 8.92 -0.69
N PRO A 124 -14.33 8.89 -1.05
CA PRO A 124 -13.52 7.70 -0.88
C PRO A 124 -13.34 7.35 0.61
N PRO A 125 -13.20 6.06 0.98
CA PRO A 125 -12.95 5.68 2.36
C PRO A 125 -11.62 6.24 2.86
N ARG A 126 -11.61 6.79 4.09
CA ARG A 126 -10.40 7.28 4.76
C ARG A 126 -9.59 6.18 5.44
N GLN A 127 -10.21 5.03 5.69
CA GLN A 127 -9.59 3.88 6.33
C GLN A 127 -10.06 2.57 5.70
N GLU A 128 -9.21 1.55 5.73
CA GLU A 128 -9.59 0.19 5.35
C GLU A 128 -8.75 -0.85 6.09
N ALA A 129 -9.29 -2.08 6.12
CA ALA A 129 -8.58 -3.22 6.68
C ALA A 129 -7.43 -3.64 5.75
N CYS A 130 -6.32 -4.08 6.34
CA CYS A 130 -5.14 -4.52 5.62
C CYS A 130 -4.46 -5.69 6.34
N ASN A 131 -3.56 -6.38 5.64
CA ASN A 131 -2.73 -7.44 6.19
C ASN A 131 -3.50 -8.54 6.93
N LEU A 132 -4.58 -9.04 6.31
CA LEU A 132 -5.48 -10.04 6.89
C LEU A 132 -4.89 -11.46 6.96
N GLN A 133 -3.72 -11.69 6.36
CA GLN A 133 -3.00 -12.95 6.48
C GLN A 133 -2.57 -13.21 7.93
N ARG A 134 -2.60 -14.48 8.36
CA ARG A 134 -2.08 -14.84 9.68
C ARG A 134 -0.58 -14.65 9.77
N CYS A 135 -0.09 -14.37 10.98
CA CYS A 135 1.34 -14.42 11.24
C CYS A 135 1.86 -15.86 11.11
N VAL A 136 3.06 -16.01 10.54
CA VAL A 136 3.72 -17.33 10.50
C VAL A 136 4.39 -17.54 11.84
N ASP A 137 3.86 -18.48 12.62
CA ASP A 137 4.57 -18.98 13.79
C ASP A 137 5.76 -19.82 13.31
N PHE A 138 6.97 -19.34 13.57
CA PHE A 138 8.19 -20.10 13.30
C PHE A 138 8.25 -21.44 14.07
N SER A 139 7.39 -21.65 15.06
CA SER A 139 7.26 -22.92 15.79
C SER A 139 6.75 -24.09 14.91
N ILE A 140 6.10 -23.81 13.78
CA ILE A 140 5.63 -24.84 12.83
C ILE A 140 6.72 -25.23 11.81
N SER A 141 7.73 -24.37 11.63
CA SER A 141 8.91 -24.72 10.81
C SER A 141 9.85 -25.71 11.50
N GLU A 142 9.74 -25.84 12.82
CA GLU A 142 10.57 -26.75 13.61
C GLU A 142 9.87 -28.10 13.85
N SER A 143 8.53 -28.14 13.89
CA SER A 143 7.78 -29.39 14.12
C SER A 143 7.61 -30.26 12.87
N THR A 144 7.89 -29.75 11.66
CA THR A 144 7.88 -30.54 10.41
C THR A 144 9.27 -30.99 9.96
N ASN A 145 10.34 -30.53 10.64
CA ASN A 145 11.72 -30.95 10.39
C ASN A 145 12.38 -31.67 11.58
N TYR A 146 11.64 -31.98 12.65
CA TYR A 146 12.07 -32.90 13.70
C TYR A 146 11.41 -34.29 13.55
N GLU A 147 11.27 -34.79 12.32
CA GLU A 147 10.92 -36.19 12.09
C GLU A 147 11.99 -36.90 11.27
N LYS A 148 12.65 -37.85 11.94
CA LYS A 148 13.48 -38.96 11.42
C LYS A 148 14.92 -38.65 11.00
N ARG A 149 15.75 -38.30 11.98
CA ARG A 149 17.11 -38.87 12.07
C ARG A 149 17.34 -39.63 13.38
N GLY A 150 16.27 -40.23 13.92
CA GLY A 150 16.38 -41.25 14.96
C GLY A 150 16.94 -42.54 14.37
N VAL A 151 18.12 -42.96 14.83
CA VAL A 151 18.71 -44.26 14.52
C VAL A 151 17.68 -45.34 14.86
N SER A 152 17.41 -46.25 13.93
CA SER A 152 16.35 -47.23 14.08
C SER A 152 16.52 -48.04 15.38
N GLY A 153 15.41 -48.38 16.04
CA GLY A 153 15.45 -49.20 17.26
C GLY A 153 16.19 -50.53 17.06
N TRP A 154 16.20 -51.08 15.84
CA TRP A 154 16.96 -52.27 15.50
C TRP A 154 18.48 -52.04 15.52
N PHE A 155 18.97 -50.86 15.12
CA PHE A 155 20.39 -50.52 15.23
C PHE A 155 20.82 -50.42 16.71
N ILE A 156 19.97 -49.85 17.57
CA ILE A 156 20.23 -49.79 19.02
C ILE A 156 20.26 -51.21 19.60
N ALA A 157 19.28 -52.05 19.27
CA ALA A 157 19.24 -53.44 19.71
C ALA A 157 20.47 -54.24 19.25
N LEU A 158 20.95 -54.01 18.02
CA LEU A 158 22.14 -54.64 17.47
C LEU A 158 23.40 -54.21 18.24
N ILE A 159 23.56 -52.92 18.55
CA ILE A 159 24.70 -52.42 19.34
C ILE A 159 24.70 -53.04 20.75
N VAL A 160 23.55 -53.13 21.40
CA VAL A 160 23.43 -53.76 22.73
C VAL A 160 23.78 -55.24 22.66
N LEU A 161 23.29 -55.97 21.66
CA LEU A 161 23.63 -57.39 21.45
C LEU A 161 25.14 -57.59 21.24
N LEU A 162 25.76 -56.78 20.37
CA LEU A 162 27.20 -56.86 20.14
C LEU A 162 28.00 -56.55 21.41
N GLY A 163 27.58 -55.55 22.18
CA GLY A 163 28.20 -55.23 23.47
C GLY A 163 28.14 -56.39 24.46
N LEU A 164 26.98 -57.04 24.61
CA LEU A 164 26.81 -58.18 25.49
C LEU A 164 27.65 -59.38 25.07
N VAL A 165 27.72 -59.67 23.76
CA VAL A 165 28.55 -60.77 23.23
C VAL A 165 30.04 -60.50 23.46
N ALA A 166 30.50 -59.26 23.22
CA ALA A 166 31.91 -58.89 23.42
C ALA A 166 32.32 -59.01 24.90
N VAL A 167 31.51 -58.46 25.82
CA VAL A 167 31.78 -58.54 27.27
C VAL A 167 31.72 -59.99 27.74
N GLY A 168 30.73 -60.76 27.29
CA GLY A 168 30.62 -62.19 27.60
C GLY A 168 31.83 -62.99 27.10
N GLY A 169 32.30 -62.71 25.89
CA GLY A 169 33.48 -63.35 25.30
C GLY A 169 34.76 -63.05 26.07
N ILE A 170 34.97 -61.78 26.46
CA ILE A 170 36.12 -61.37 27.27
C ILE A 170 36.09 -62.06 28.65
N ALA A 171 34.93 -62.09 29.31
CA ALA A 171 34.78 -62.76 30.60
C ALA A 171 35.03 -64.28 30.50
N PHE A 172 34.54 -64.93 29.44
CA PHE A 172 34.77 -66.37 29.22
C PHE A 172 36.24 -66.69 28.92
N ALA A 173 36.90 -65.88 28.07
CA ALA A 173 38.33 -66.01 27.80
C ALA A 173 39.16 -65.78 29.07
N GLY A 174 38.81 -64.75 29.86
CA GLY A 174 39.42 -64.48 31.16
C GLY A 174 39.23 -65.61 32.15
N TYR A 175 38.02 -66.18 32.24
CA TYR A 175 37.70 -67.31 33.10
C TYR A 175 38.46 -68.58 32.69
N THR A 176 38.50 -68.90 31.40
CA THR A 176 39.24 -70.06 30.89
C THR A 176 40.75 -69.88 31.06
N TYR A 177 41.29 -68.67 30.86
CA TYR A 177 42.68 -68.34 31.16
C TYR A 177 42.99 -68.47 32.66
N TYR A 178 42.14 -67.91 33.53
CA TYR A 178 42.23 -68.03 34.98
C TYR A 178 42.22 -69.50 35.41
N LYS A 179 41.24 -70.27 34.96
CA LYS A 179 41.10 -71.70 35.27
C LYS A 179 42.28 -72.52 34.75
N ARG A 180 42.77 -72.21 33.53
CA ARG A 180 43.98 -72.86 32.98
C ARG A 180 45.19 -72.56 33.86
N ARG A 181 45.39 -71.31 34.27
CA ARG A 181 46.50 -70.87 35.13
C ARG A 181 46.48 -71.50 36.53
N THR A 182 45.30 -71.63 37.15
CA THR A 182 45.16 -72.30 38.45
C THR A 182 45.28 -73.82 38.34
N SER A 183 44.95 -74.41 37.18
CA SER A 183 45.04 -75.86 36.97
C SER A 183 46.44 -76.35 36.60
N THR A 184 47.33 -75.49 36.07
CA THR A 184 48.73 -75.85 35.77
C THR A 184 49.74 -75.51 36.88
N SER A 185 49.31 -74.96 38.02
CA SER A 185 50.20 -74.63 39.15
C SER A 185 49.93 -75.52 40.37
N SER A 186 49.96 -76.83 40.20
CA SER A 186 50.33 -77.75 41.29
C SER A 186 51.86 -77.78 41.38
N GLY A 187 52.42 -76.71 41.93
CA GLY A 187 53.84 -76.53 42.20
C GLY A 187 53.99 -75.45 43.26
N PHE A 188 54.09 -75.86 44.52
CA PHE A 188 54.27 -74.97 45.65
C PHE A 188 55.64 -74.27 45.54
N VAL A 189 55.67 -72.94 45.44
CA VAL A 189 56.88 -72.14 45.62
C VAL A 189 56.87 -71.60 47.04
N TYR A 190 57.75 -72.15 47.88
CA TYR A 190 57.98 -71.68 49.25
C TYR A 190 58.85 -70.43 49.19
N ILE A 191 58.33 -69.31 49.69
CA ILE A 191 59.15 -68.16 50.07
C ILE A 191 58.93 -67.99 51.57
N MET A 192 59.83 -68.52 52.40
CA MET A 192 59.91 -68.13 53.81
C MET A 192 61.02 -67.09 53.93
N MET A 193 60.64 -65.88 54.36
CA MET A 193 61.59 -64.86 54.80
C MET A 193 62.12 -65.24 56.18
N GLU A 194 63.41 -65.09 56.38
CA GLU A 194 64.11 -65.24 57.65
C GLU A 194 63.69 -64.16 58.66
N GLY A 195 63.73 -64.50 59.96
CA GLY A 195 63.76 -63.51 61.04
C GLY A 195 63.75 -64.11 62.46
N TYR A 196 64.84 -63.87 63.18
CA TYR A 196 65.06 -63.97 64.65
C TYR A 196 65.15 -65.39 65.23
N SER A 197 66.23 -65.80 65.92
CA SER A 197 67.05 -65.09 66.93
C SER A 197 68.47 -65.64 66.99
#